data_AF-A0A967UXZ0-F1
#
_entry.id   AF-A0A967UXZ0-F1
#
_cell.length_a   1.000
_cell.length_b   1.000
_cell.length_c   1.000
_cell.angle_alpha   90.00
_cell.angle_beta   90.00
_cell.angle_gamma   90.00
#
_symmetry.space_group_name_H-M   'P 1'
#
loop_
_entity.id
_entity.type
_entity.pdbx_description
1 polymer ?
#
loop_
_entity_poly.entity_id
_entity_poly.type
_entity_poly.pdbx_seq_one_letter_code
_entity_poly.pdbx_strand_id
1 'polypeptide(L)'
;MLESVHTIAILGAHPQRGRAAFYVPDYLASVGYRVLPVNPHCAGQELFGEPTVGHLSELEGPVDMVDVFRRSAAVADHVDEVLAMTPL
;
A
#
# COMPACT_ATOMS: atom_id res chain seq x y z
N MET A 1 19.31 1.08 -2.10
CA MET A 1 19.21 -0.05 -3.06
C MET A 1 17.97 -0.83 -2.68
N LEU A 2 17.19 -1.36 -3.63
CA LEU A 2 15.90 -2.01 -3.34
C LEU A 2 16.03 -3.32 -2.52
N GLU A 3 17.25 -3.78 -2.26
CA GLU A 3 17.56 -5.01 -1.52
C GLU A 3 17.17 -4.98 -0.04
N SER A 4 16.93 -3.80 0.54
CA SER A 4 16.52 -3.66 1.94
C SER A 4 15.01 -3.49 2.13
N VAL A 5 14.21 -3.57 1.05
CA VAL A 5 12.75 -3.44 1.13
C VAL A 5 12.13 -4.77 1.56
N HIS A 6 11.35 -4.74 2.63
CA HIS A 6 10.64 -5.91 3.16
C HIS A 6 9.14 -5.63 3.32
N THR A 7 8.78 -4.39 3.66
CA THR A 7 7.40 -3.94 3.90
C THR A 7 7.00 -2.85 2.91
N ILE A 8 5.91 -3.09 2.16
CA ILE A 8 5.43 -2.20 1.10
C ILE A 8 3.99 -1.79 1.40
N ALA A 9 3.74 -0.48 1.50
CA ALA A 9 2.39 0.07 1.57
C ALA A 9 1.82 0.27 0.16
N ILE A 10 0.60 -0.21 -0.07
CA ILE A 10 -0.07 -0.17 -1.38
C ILE A 10 -1.19 0.86 -1.32
N LEU A 11 -0.89 2.06 -1.82
CA LEU A 11 -1.86 3.15 -1.85
C LEU A 11 -2.81 3.00 -3.03
N GLY A 12 -4.09 2.78 -2.74
CA GLY A 12 -5.12 2.46 -3.72
C GLY A 12 -5.34 0.96 -3.93
N ALA A 13 -4.93 0.11 -2.98
CA ALA A 13 -5.21 -1.33 -2.96
C ALA A 13 -6.69 -1.62 -3.29
N HIS A 14 -6.96 -2.66 -4.07
CA HIS A 14 -8.33 -2.93 -4.55
C HIS A 14 -8.62 -4.44 -4.57
N PRO A 15 -9.81 -4.94 -4.18
CA PRO A 15 -10.14 -6.37 -4.09
C PRO A 15 -10.32 -7.08 -5.45
N GLN A 16 -10.47 -6.31 -6.53
CA GLN A 16 -10.76 -6.86 -7.86
C GLN A 16 -9.50 -7.45 -8.53
N ARG A 17 -9.45 -8.77 -8.65
CA ARG A 17 -8.33 -9.56 -9.19
C ARG A 17 -7.78 -9.10 -10.55
N GLY A 18 -8.62 -8.53 -11.42
CA GLY A 18 -8.22 -8.05 -12.75
C GLY A 18 -7.53 -6.68 -12.76
N ARG A 19 -7.40 -5.98 -11.61
CA ARG A 19 -6.75 -4.67 -11.54
C ARG A 19 -5.30 -4.79 -11.08
N ALA A 20 -4.43 -3.92 -11.58
CA ALA A 20 -3.03 -3.85 -11.17
C ALA A 20 -2.87 -3.66 -9.66
N ALA A 21 -3.76 -2.85 -9.05
CA ALA A 21 -3.86 -2.65 -7.61
C ALA A 21 -4.27 -3.90 -6.79
N PHE A 22 -4.52 -5.03 -7.45
CA PHE A 22 -4.68 -6.34 -6.83
C PHE A 22 -3.55 -7.28 -7.22
N TYR A 23 -3.36 -7.56 -8.51
CA TYR A 23 -2.48 -8.67 -8.91
C TYR A 23 -0.99 -8.39 -8.68
N VAL A 24 -0.56 -7.12 -8.69
CA VAL A 24 0.82 -6.74 -8.34
C VAL A 24 1.06 -6.96 -6.84
N PRO A 25 0.28 -6.37 -5.91
CA PRO A 25 0.47 -6.61 -4.48
C PRO A 25 0.23 -8.07 -4.05
N ASP A 26 -0.70 -8.78 -4.68
CA ASP A 26 -0.90 -10.22 -4.46
C ASP A 26 0.37 -11.03 -4.82
N TYR A 27 1.01 -10.69 -5.94
CA TYR A 27 2.29 -11.27 -6.31
C TYR A 27 3.40 -10.92 -5.32
N LEU A 28 3.52 -9.65 -4.92
CA LEU A 28 4.52 -9.20 -3.94
C LEU A 28 4.38 -9.95 -2.61
N ALA A 29 3.16 -10.12 -2.12
CA ALA A 29 2.87 -10.93 -0.93
C ALA A 29 3.30 -12.39 -1.14
N SER A 30 3.02 -12.96 -2.32
CA SER A 30 3.36 -14.36 -2.63
C SER A 30 4.87 -14.65 -2.65
N VAL A 31 5.70 -13.64 -2.94
CA VAL A 31 7.16 -13.77 -2.96
C VAL A 31 7.84 -13.31 -1.66
N GLY A 32 7.05 -13.02 -0.63
CA GLY A 32 7.55 -12.83 0.74
C GLY A 32 7.66 -11.38 1.22
N TYR A 33 7.19 -10.39 0.44
CA TYR A 33 7.04 -9.03 0.97
C TYR A 33 5.85 -8.94 1.92
N ARG A 34 5.98 -8.16 2.99
CA ARG A 34 4.82 -7.75 3.79
C ARG A 34 4.09 -6.63 3.07
N VAL A 35 2.84 -6.85 2.71
CA VAL A 35 2.06 -5.92 1.88
C VAL A 35 0.96 -5.29 2.71
N LEU A 36 1.02 -3.97 2.92
CA LEU A 36 0.07 -3.22 3.73
C LEU A 36 -0.93 -2.47 2.83
N PRO A 37 -2.20 -2.92 2.75
CA PRO A 37 -3.19 -2.32 1.87
C PRO A 37 -3.76 -1.01 2.43
N VAL A 38 -3.80 0.04 1.61
CA VAL A 38 -4.37 1.34 1.97
C VAL A 38 -5.41 1.78 0.95
N ASN A 39 -6.68 1.82 1.34
CA ASN A 39 -7.77 2.37 0.54
C ASN A 39 -9.01 2.66 1.43
N PRO A 40 -9.49 3.93 1.49
CA PRO A 40 -10.69 4.28 2.25
C PRO A 40 -11.95 3.49 1.87
N HIS A 41 -12.09 3.09 0.60
CA HIS A 41 -13.26 2.36 0.12
C HIS A 41 -13.26 0.87 0.52
N CYS A 42 -12.13 0.37 1.00
CA CYS A 42 -11.95 -1.02 1.40
C CYS A 42 -11.52 -1.13 2.87
N ALA A 43 -11.53 -0.03 3.62
CA ALA A 43 -11.13 -0.01 5.02
C ALA A 43 -11.91 -1.04 5.85
N GLY A 44 -11.21 -1.81 6.69
CA GLY A 44 -11.76 -2.91 7.48
C GLY A 44 -11.90 -4.24 6.75
N GLN A 45 -11.60 -4.31 5.45
CA GLN A 45 -11.49 -5.58 4.72
C GLN A 45 -10.07 -6.16 4.84
N GLU A 46 -9.95 -7.47 4.75
CA GLU A 46 -8.65 -8.13 4.66
C GLU A 46 -8.23 -8.26 3.19
N LEU A 47 -7.03 -7.75 2.86
CA LEU A 47 -6.41 -7.92 1.56
C LEU A 47 -4.96 -8.36 1.76
N PHE A 48 -4.51 -9.31 0.95
CA PHE A 48 -3.12 -9.80 0.99
C PHE A 48 -2.67 -10.33 2.37
N GLY A 49 -3.62 -10.76 3.20
CA GLY A 49 -3.37 -11.25 4.57
C GLY A 49 -3.23 -10.15 5.63
N GLU A 50 -3.50 -8.89 5.29
CA GLU A 50 -3.40 -7.74 6.19
C GLU A 50 -4.73 -6.93 6.20
N PRO A 51 -5.08 -6.29 7.34
CA PRO A 51 -6.23 -5.41 7.39
C PRO A 51 -6.00 -4.16 6.55
N THR A 52 -6.99 -3.79 5.74
CA THR A 52 -6.96 -2.58 4.93
C THR A 52 -7.32 -1.37 5.78
N VAL A 53 -6.45 -0.38 5.76
CA VAL A 53 -6.67 0.92 6.40
C VAL A 53 -7.11 1.97 5.38
N GLY A 54 -7.68 3.07 5.86
CA GLY A 54 -8.10 4.17 4.98
C GLY A 54 -6.94 5.05 4.55
N HIS A 55 -5.99 5.27 5.46
CA HIS A 55 -4.91 6.25 5.32
C HIS A 55 -3.55 5.64 5.68
N LEU A 56 -2.48 6.11 5.04
CA LEU A 56 -1.09 5.71 5.34
C LEU A 56 -0.75 6.02 6.81
N SER A 57 -1.31 7.08 7.38
CA SER A 57 -1.10 7.47 8.80
C SER A 57 -1.67 6.46 9.80
N GLU A 58 -2.54 5.56 9.36
CA GLU A 58 -3.13 4.50 10.18
C GLU A 58 -2.28 3.22 10.18
N LEU A 59 -1.22 3.16 9.36
CA LEU A 59 -0.32 2.01 9.33
C LEU A 59 0.56 1.97 10.58
N GLU A 60 0.63 0.78 11.18
CA GLU A 60 1.50 0.51 12.33
C GLU A 60 2.82 -0.14 11.89
N GLY A 61 3.93 0.39 12.41
CA GLY A 61 5.27 -0.12 12.16
C GLY A 61 5.95 0.49 10.93
N PRO A 62 7.16 0.01 10.60
CA PRO A 62 7.97 0.60 9.53
C PRO A 62 7.43 0.24 8.14
N VAL A 63 7.47 1.22 7.25
CA VAL A 63 7.17 1.07 5.82
C VAL A 63 8.42 1.45 5.04
N ASP A 64 8.96 0.50 4.27
CA ASP A 64 10.19 0.72 3.50
C ASP A 64 9.91 1.40 2.15
N MET A 65 8.71 1.18 1.61
CA MET A 65 8.30 1.70 0.30
C MET A 65 6.79 1.91 0.24
N VAL A 66 6.37 2.97 -0.47
CA VAL A 66 4.98 3.19 -0.87
C VAL A 66 4.86 2.98 -2.38
N ASP A 67 4.02 2.04 -2.80
CA ASP A 67 3.64 1.84 -4.20
C ASP A 67 2.24 2.41 -4.45
N VAL A 68 2.10 3.26 -5.47
CA VAL A 68 0.94 4.13 -5.66
C VAL A 68 0.13 3.70 -6.89
N PHE A 69 -1.03 3.08 -6.66
CA PHE A 69 -2.00 2.70 -7.68
C PHE A 69 -3.15 3.72 -7.80
N ARG A 70 -2.81 5.00 -7.83
CA ARG A 70 -3.77 6.11 -8.02
C ARG A 70 -3.63 6.69 -9.42
N ARG A 71 -4.73 7.24 -9.94
CA ARG A 71 -4.67 8.04 -11.17
C ARG A 71 -3.69 9.19 -10.94
N SER A 72 -2.85 9.51 -11.92
CA SER A 72 -1.82 10.55 -11.81
C SER A 72 -2.35 11.88 -11.27
N ALA A 73 -3.53 12.30 -11.73
CA ALA A 73 -4.20 13.53 -11.28
C ALA A 73 -4.59 13.52 -9.78
N ALA A 74 -4.68 12.36 -9.15
CA ALA A 74 -5.03 12.20 -7.73
C ALA A 74 -3.80 11.87 -6.85
N VAL A 75 -2.58 11.83 -7.42
CA VAL A 75 -1.36 11.57 -6.64
C VAL A 75 -1.02 12.76 -5.76
N ALA A 76 -1.28 13.99 -6.23
CA ALA A 76 -1.02 15.23 -5.50
C ALA A 76 -1.72 15.23 -4.12
N ASP A 77 -2.93 14.69 -4.04
CA ASP A 77 -3.73 14.63 -2.81
C ASP A 77 -3.09 13.76 -1.71
N HIS A 78 -2.11 12.92 -2.07
CA HIS A 78 -1.43 12.01 -1.15
C HIS A 78 0.01 12.44 -0.84
N VAL A 79 0.49 13.54 -1.41
CA VAL A 79 1.88 13.99 -1.22
C VAL A 79 2.15 14.34 0.24
N ASP A 80 1.27 15.11 0.87
CA ASP A 80 1.44 15.51 2.28
C ASP A 80 1.43 14.29 3.21
N GLU A 81 0.59 13.30 2.90
CA GLU A 81 0.46 12.06 3.65
C GLU A 81 1.74 11.21 3.56
N VAL A 82 2.31 11.09 2.36
CA VAL A 82 3.59 10.39 2.14
C VAL A 82 4.76 11.13 2.78
N LEU A 83 4.80 12.46 2.71
CA LEU A 83 5.86 13.27 3.32
C LEU A 83 5.81 13.25 4.86
N ALA A 84 4.64 13.02 5.45
CA ALA A 84 4.45 12.88 6.89
C ALA A 84 4.91 11.51 7.42
N MET A 85 5.08 10.51 6.53
CA MET A 85 5.64 9.23 6.93
C MET A 85 7.10 9.42 7.37
N THR A 86 7.51 8.71 8.42
CA THR A 86 8.92 8.66 8.81
C THR A 86 9.56 7.47 8.08
N PRO A 87 10.36 7.69 7.03
CA PRO A 87 11.10 6.61 6.39
C PRO A 87 12.24 6.19 7.32
N LEU A 88 12.52 4.88 7.42
CA LEU A 88 13.69 4.36 8.13
C LEU A 88 14.85 4.08 7.16
#